data_AF-A0A3B5ALT9-F1
#
_entry.id   AF-A0A3B5ALT9-F1
#
_cell.length_a   1.000
_cell.length_b   1.000
_cell.length_c   1.000
_cell.angle_alpha   90.00
_cell.angle_beta   90.00
_cell.angle_gamma   90.00
#
_symmetry.space_group_name_H-M   'P 1'
#
loop_
_entity.id
_entity.type
_entity.pdbx_description
1 polymer ?
#
loop_
_entity_poly.entity_id
_entity_poly.type
_entity_poly.pdbx_seq_one_letter_code
_entity_poly.pdbx_strand_id
1 'polypeptide(L)'
;AATLNVGQKLNEGKTKQIFELPDQPGLVLVQSKDQITAGNAVRKDQMEGKAAIANKTTSCVFKLLQESGIKTAFVKQHSETAFIAAHCEMIPIEWVCRRVATGSFLKRNPGVKEGFRFSPLKMEMFFKDDANNDPQWSEEQLLETKFCLAGLTIGQCEVDIMNRSTVAIFEILEKAWATQNCTLVDMKIEFGVNVKTQEIVLADVIDNDSWRLWPAGDRSQQKDKQVYRDLKEVTPEAMQMVKRNFEWVSERVQLLLEPQASGRVVVLMGSTSDMAHCEKIRKACTTYGISCILRVTSAHKGPDETLRIKAEYEGDGTPTVFVAVAGRSNGLGPVMSGNTAYPVINCPPLTPDWGAQDVWSSLRMPSGLGCSTILSPEAAAQFAAQIFGLTDHLVWCKLRASMLNTWVSLKLADKKLQACTI
;
A
#
# COMPACT_ATOMS: atom_id res chain seq x y z
N ALA A 1 -21.01 -19.91 15.12
CA ALA A 1 -19.62 -19.44 15.31
C ALA A 1 -19.29 -19.56 16.79
N ALA A 2 -18.12 -20.08 17.16
CA ALA A 2 -17.72 -20.13 18.58
C ALA A 2 -17.71 -18.70 19.13
N THR A 3 -18.38 -18.49 20.27
CA THR A 3 -18.42 -17.21 20.98
C THR A 3 -16.98 -16.83 21.35
N LEU A 4 -16.53 -15.64 20.95
CA LEU A 4 -15.16 -15.20 21.24
C LEU A 4 -15.02 -14.97 22.76
N ASN A 5 -14.09 -15.67 23.41
CA ASN A 5 -13.78 -15.46 24.82
C ASN A 5 -12.97 -14.17 24.98
N VAL A 6 -13.61 -13.12 25.47
CA VAL A 6 -13.00 -11.81 25.69
C VAL A 6 -12.52 -11.72 27.14
N GLY A 7 -11.23 -11.50 27.31
CA GLY A 7 -10.58 -11.38 28.62
C GLY A 7 -10.66 -9.97 29.19
N GLN A 8 -9.71 -9.65 30.07
CA GLN A 8 -9.62 -8.34 30.73
C GLN A 8 -9.35 -7.20 29.73
N LYS A 9 -9.79 -6.00 30.10
CA LYS A 9 -9.49 -4.76 29.38
C LYS A 9 -8.04 -4.35 29.67
N LEU A 10 -7.21 -4.31 28.64
CA LEU A 10 -5.79 -3.96 28.72
C LEU A 10 -5.57 -2.45 28.66
N ASN A 11 -6.34 -1.75 27.83
CA ASN A 11 -6.23 -0.31 27.65
C ASN A 11 -7.57 0.31 27.22
N GLU A 12 -7.76 1.59 27.53
CA GLU A 12 -8.90 2.38 27.08
C GLU A 12 -8.46 3.75 26.61
N GLY A 13 -8.67 4.02 25.33
CA GLY A 13 -8.48 5.34 24.74
C GLY A 13 -9.79 6.12 24.61
N LYS A 14 -9.69 7.30 24.00
CA LYS A 14 -10.83 8.20 23.74
C LYS A 14 -11.92 7.53 22.87
N THR A 15 -11.52 6.77 21.85
CA THR A 15 -12.44 6.22 20.84
C THR A 15 -12.46 4.69 20.77
N LYS A 16 -11.66 4.00 21.59
CA LYS A 16 -11.52 2.54 21.53
C LYS A 16 -11.10 1.92 22.86
N GLN A 17 -11.37 0.64 23.01
CA GLN A 17 -10.97 -0.22 24.13
C GLN A 17 -10.21 -1.43 23.57
N ILE A 18 -9.20 -1.88 24.30
CA ILE A 18 -8.37 -3.03 23.94
C ILE A 18 -8.60 -4.12 24.96
N PHE A 19 -8.97 -5.31 24.52
CA PHE A 19 -9.20 -6.48 25.37
C PHE A 19 -8.27 -7.62 25.02
N GLU A 20 -7.87 -8.36 26.04
CA GLU A 20 -7.14 -9.61 25.89
C GLU A 20 -8.03 -10.68 25.24
N LEU A 21 -7.40 -11.59 24.49
CA LEU A 21 -8.03 -12.81 23.99
C LEU A 21 -7.31 -14.03 24.59
N PRO A 22 -7.79 -14.56 25.74
CA PRO A 22 -7.10 -15.63 26.47
C PRO A 22 -6.82 -16.88 25.62
N ASP A 23 -7.76 -17.24 24.75
CA ASP A 23 -7.66 -18.42 23.89
C ASP A 23 -6.76 -18.20 22.66
N GLN A 24 -6.30 -16.96 22.43
CA GLN A 24 -5.46 -16.58 21.29
C GLN A 24 -4.27 -15.71 21.77
N PRO A 25 -3.26 -16.32 22.43
CA PRO A 25 -2.14 -15.58 23.00
C PRO A 25 -1.46 -14.66 21.97
N GLY A 26 -1.10 -13.45 22.37
CA GLY A 26 -0.49 -12.44 21.52
C GLY A 26 -1.43 -11.76 20.53
N LEU A 27 -2.74 -12.02 20.59
CA LEU A 27 -3.76 -11.25 19.89
C LEU A 27 -4.63 -10.47 20.90
N VAL A 28 -5.22 -9.38 20.42
CA VAL A 28 -6.14 -8.53 21.17
C VAL A 28 -7.38 -8.22 20.35
N LEU A 29 -8.48 -7.93 21.04
CA LEU A 29 -9.68 -7.37 20.43
C LEU A 29 -9.65 -5.84 20.57
N VAL A 30 -9.78 -5.15 19.44
CA VAL A 30 -9.91 -3.70 19.38
C VAL A 30 -11.38 -3.35 19.20
N GLN A 31 -12.01 -2.79 20.23
CA GLN A 31 -13.42 -2.42 20.25
C GLN A 31 -13.56 -0.90 20.07
N SER A 32 -14.19 -0.46 18.98
CA SER A 32 -14.49 0.95 18.74
C SER A 32 -15.65 1.44 19.61
N LYS A 33 -15.65 2.72 19.97
CA LYS A 33 -16.70 3.41 20.74
C LYS A 33 -17.45 4.43 19.88
N ASP A 34 -18.73 4.65 20.17
CA ASP A 34 -19.58 5.67 19.53
C ASP A 34 -19.28 7.08 20.04
N GLN A 35 -18.01 7.46 20.09
CA GLN A 35 -17.54 8.75 20.60
C GLN A 35 -16.68 9.46 19.57
N ILE A 36 -16.96 10.73 19.33
CA ILE A 36 -16.10 11.64 18.56
C ILE A 36 -15.49 12.67 19.52
N THR A 37 -14.22 13.02 19.30
CA THR A 37 -13.47 13.93 20.18
C THR A 37 -12.60 14.91 19.41
N ALA A 38 -12.43 16.14 19.87
CA ALA A 38 -11.50 17.11 19.28
C ALA A 38 -10.77 17.93 20.36
N GLY A 39 -9.55 18.39 20.04
CA GLY A 39 -8.71 19.18 20.94
C GLY A 39 -8.43 18.46 22.26
N ASN A 40 -7.76 17.31 22.20
CA ASN A 40 -7.41 16.50 23.38
C ASN A 40 -8.59 16.14 24.30
N ALA A 41 -9.74 15.81 23.68
CA ALA A 41 -11.00 15.49 24.37
C ALA A 41 -11.65 16.65 25.15
N VAL A 42 -11.19 17.90 24.96
CA VAL A 42 -11.91 19.10 25.42
C VAL A 42 -13.31 19.16 24.81
N ARG A 43 -13.42 18.81 23.52
CA ARG A 43 -14.71 18.57 22.86
C ARG A 43 -14.93 17.06 22.74
N LYS A 44 -16.08 16.58 23.21
CA LYS A 44 -16.49 15.18 23.15
C LYS A 44 -18.00 15.08 22.95
N ASP A 45 -18.43 14.25 22.02
CA ASP A 45 -19.85 14.04 21.71
C ASP A 45 -20.11 12.57 21.41
N GLN A 46 -21.32 12.11 21.74
CA GLN A 46 -21.79 10.79 21.35
C GLN A 46 -22.29 10.84 19.90
N MET A 47 -21.84 9.88 19.08
CA MET A 47 -22.25 9.76 17.68
C MET A 47 -22.59 8.30 17.41
N GLU A 48 -23.86 7.96 17.54
CA GLU A 48 -24.37 6.60 17.31
C GLU A 48 -23.98 6.07 15.93
N GLY A 49 -23.43 4.86 15.90
CA GLY A 49 -22.95 4.20 14.68
C GLY A 49 -21.52 4.59 14.27
N LYS A 50 -20.87 5.56 14.93
CA LYS A 50 -19.46 5.91 14.67
C LYS A 50 -18.55 4.71 14.85
N ALA A 51 -18.77 3.87 15.86
CA ALA A 51 -17.96 2.70 16.14
C ALA A 51 -17.93 1.74 14.93
N ALA A 52 -19.10 1.50 14.34
CA ALA A 52 -19.23 0.64 13.17
C ALA A 52 -18.57 1.25 11.94
N ILE A 53 -18.79 2.55 11.71
CA ILE A 53 -18.18 3.30 10.60
C ILE A 53 -16.65 3.29 10.71
N ALA A 54 -16.10 3.59 11.89
CA ALA A 54 -14.66 3.61 12.14
C ALA A 54 -14.05 2.22 11.93
N ASN A 55 -14.64 1.19 12.54
CA ASN A 55 -14.16 -0.20 12.41
C ASN A 55 -14.20 -0.70 10.96
N LYS A 56 -15.28 -0.39 10.22
CA LYS A 56 -15.39 -0.72 8.79
C LYS A 56 -14.31 -0.01 7.97
N THR A 57 -14.12 1.28 8.19
CA THR A 57 -13.09 2.08 7.51
C THR A 57 -11.70 1.52 7.75
N THR A 58 -11.34 1.29 9.02
CA THR A 58 -10.05 0.73 9.42
C THR A 58 -9.83 -0.68 8.88
N SER A 59 -10.85 -1.54 8.94
CA SER A 59 -10.74 -2.91 8.41
C SER A 59 -10.49 -2.91 6.90
N CYS A 60 -11.16 -2.04 6.13
CA CYS A 60 -10.94 -1.92 4.69
C CYS A 60 -9.55 -1.36 4.38
N VAL A 61 -9.13 -0.31 5.07
CA VAL A 61 -7.80 0.30 4.90
C VAL A 61 -6.68 -0.69 5.22
N PHE A 62 -6.76 -1.39 6.35
CA PHE A 62 -5.75 -2.37 6.72
C PHE A 62 -5.74 -3.57 5.78
N LYS A 63 -6.90 -4.02 5.30
CA LYS A 63 -6.95 -5.07 4.28
C LYS A 63 -6.24 -4.64 2.99
N LEU A 64 -6.50 -3.43 2.48
CA LEU A 64 -5.81 -2.89 1.31
C LEU A 64 -4.29 -2.86 1.51
N LEU A 65 -3.83 -2.34 2.65
CA LEU A 65 -2.41 -2.22 2.97
C LEU A 65 -1.74 -3.60 3.11
N GLN A 66 -2.41 -4.56 3.77
CA GLN A 66 -1.91 -5.92 3.96
C GLN A 66 -1.85 -6.68 2.64
N GLU A 67 -2.87 -6.59 1.78
CA GLU A 67 -2.89 -7.20 0.44
C GLU A 67 -1.86 -6.56 -0.50
N SER A 68 -1.49 -5.30 -0.25
CA SER A 68 -0.37 -4.63 -0.94
C SER A 68 0.99 -5.13 -0.46
N GLY A 69 1.09 -5.66 0.76
CA GLY A 69 2.32 -6.18 1.37
C GLY A 69 2.91 -5.28 2.47
N ILE A 70 2.16 -4.29 2.96
CA ILE A 70 2.55 -3.53 4.16
C ILE A 70 2.33 -4.39 5.40
N LYS A 71 3.31 -4.40 6.32
CA LYS A 71 3.18 -5.08 7.61
C LYS A 71 2.24 -4.29 8.53
N THR A 72 1.14 -4.91 8.94
CA THR A 72 0.14 -4.31 9.82
C THR A 72 -0.14 -5.23 11.02
N ALA A 73 -0.60 -4.67 12.13
CA ALA A 73 -1.08 -5.42 13.29
C ALA A 73 -2.46 -6.05 13.04
N PHE A 74 -3.16 -5.67 11.98
CA PHE A 74 -4.50 -6.17 11.69
C PHE A 74 -4.49 -7.66 11.33
N VAL A 75 -5.38 -8.44 11.95
CA VAL A 75 -5.57 -9.86 11.63
C VAL A 75 -6.84 -10.05 10.82
N LYS A 76 -7.99 -9.62 11.37
CA LYS A 76 -9.29 -9.70 10.70
C LYS A 76 -10.34 -8.85 11.41
N GLN A 77 -11.37 -8.46 10.68
CA GLN A 77 -12.60 -7.94 11.29
C GLN A 77 -13.30 -9.04 12.10
N HIS A 78 -13.82 -8.69 13.28
CA HIS A 78 -14.53 -9.63 14.16
C HIS A 78 -16.03 -9.37 14.20
N SER A 79 -16.43 -8.11 14.34
CA SER A 79 -17.83 -7.68 14.36
C SER A 79 -17.98 -6.36 13.60
N GLU A 80 -19.18 -5.77 13.61
CA GLU A 80 -19.39 -4.44 13.03
C GLU A 80 -18.54 -3.37 13.70
N THR A 81 -18.28 -3.50 15.01
CA THR A 81 -17.61 -2.48 15.83
C THR A 81 -16.25 -2.90 16.36
N ALA A 82 -15.77 -4.12 16.05
CA ALA A 82 -14.49 -4.61 16.52
C ALA A 82 -13.69 -5.42 15.47
N PHE A 83 -12.37 -5.41 15.65
CA PHE A 83 -11.43 -6.23 14.89
C PHE A 83 -10.37 -6.89 15.80
N ILE A 84 -9.76 -7.96 15.32
CA ILE A 84 -8.66 -8.65 16.01
C ILE A 84 -7.33 -8.12 15.45
N ALA A 85 -6.40 -7.81 16.35
CA ALA A 85 -5.06 -7.35 16.03
C ALA A 85 -3.99 -8.17 16.77
N ALA A 86 -2.77 -8.20 16.23
CA ALA A 86 -1.60 -8.62 16.98
C ALA A 86 -1.34 -7.64 18.12
N HIS A 87 -1.06 -8.18 19.31
CA HIS A 87 -0.69 -7.36 20.46
C HIS A 87 0.65 -6.66 20.19
N CYS A 88 0.67 -5.35 20.38
CA CYS A 88 1.85 -4.52 20.17
C CYS A 88 2.08 -3.59 21.36
N GLU A 89 3.34 -3.38 21.71
CA GLU A 89 3.73 -2.22 22.51
C GLU A 89 3.82 -1.01 21.60
N MET A 90 2.97 -0.01 21.83
CA MET A 90 2.82 1.16 20.95
C MET A 90 4.00 2.11 21.11
N ILE A 91 4.56 2.56 19.98
CA ILE A 91 5.57 3.62 19.96
C ILE A 91 4.82 4.95 20.13
N PRO A 92 5.13 5.79 21.15
CA PRO A 92 4.33 6.96 21.48
C PRO A 92 4.59 8.17 20.56
N ILE A 93 4.59 7.94 19.24
CA ILE A 93 4.83 8.94 18.20
C ILE A 93 3.69 8.89 17.18
N GLU A 94 3.13 10.06 16.91
CA GLU A 94 2.23 10.28 15.78
C GLU A 94 3.04 10.64 14.54
N TRP A 95 2.99 9.77 13.54
CA TRP A 95 3.68 9.96 12.27
C TRP A 95 2.75 10.64 11.28
N VAL A 96 3.06 11.90 10.95
CA VAL A 96 2.23 12.72 10.05
C VAL A 96 2.91 12.88 8.71
N CYS A 97 2.15 12.61 7.65
CA CYS A 97 2.59 12.78 6.26
C CYS A 97 1.68 13.76 5.53
N ARG A 98 2.25 14.67 4.73
CA ARG A 98 1.48 15.71 4.03
C ARG A 98 1.83 15.78 2.55
N ARG A 99 0.80 15.81 1.71
CA ARG A 99 0.89 16.26 0.31
C ARG A 99 0.60 17.74 0.17
N VAL A 100 -0.33 18.27 0.96
CA VAL A 100 -0.80 19.65 0.88
C VAL A 100 -0.63 20.34 2.23
N ALA A 101 -0.08 21.56 2.23
CA ALA A 101 0.03 22.39 3.41
C ALA A 101 -1.35 22.91 3.83
N THR A 102 -1.79 22.51 5.02
CA THR A 102 -2.99 23.01 5.72
C THR A 102 -2.81 22.79 7.23
N GLY A 103 -3.82 23.17 8.02
CA GLY A 103 -3.90 22.85 9.45
C GLY A 103 -2.71 23.35 10.26
N SER A 104 -2.15 22.48 11.11
CA SER A 104 -1.09 22.86 12.05
C SER A 104 0.23 23.21 11.37
N PHE A 105 0.47 22.74 10.14
CA PHE A 105 1.65 23.12 9.37
C PHE A 105 1.69 24.63 9.10
N LEU A 106 0.56 25.24 8.69
CA LEU A 106 0.49 26.67 8.40
C LEU A 106 0.70 27.53 9.65
N LYS A 107 0.22 27.06 10.81
CA LYS A 107 0.43 27.73 12.10
C LYS A 107 1.90 27.78 12.49
N ARG A 108 2.64 26.68 12.26
CA ARG A 108 4.09 26.60 12.56
C ARG A 108 4.96 27.28 11.51
N ASN A 109 4.44 27.50 10.29
CA ASN A 109 5.20 28.05 9.15
C ASN A 109 4.49 29.30 8.59
N PRO A 110 4.48 30.42 9.33
CA PRO A 110 3.86 31.65 8.85
C PRO A 110 4.50 32.11 7.53
N GLY A 111 3.66 32.50 6.57
CA GLY A 111 4.07 32.86 5.21
C GLY A 111 3.81 31.77 4.17
N VAL A 112 3.69 30.50 4.58
CA VAL A 112 3.23 29.44 3.67
C VAL A 112 1.72 29.57 3.46
N LYS A 113 1.28 29.49 2.21
CA LYS A 113 -0.14 29.54 1.84
C LYS A 113 -0.76 28.14 1.84
N GLU A 114 -2.04 28.07 2.21
CA GLU A 114 -2.79 26.83 2.07
C GLU A 114 -2.81 26.37 0.61
N GLY A 115 -2.72 25.06 0.39
CA GLY A 115 -2.65 24.49 -0.95
C GLY A 115 -1.22 24.29 -1.48
N PHE A 116 -0.19 24.81 -0.79
CA PHE A 116 1.21 24.50 -1.13
C PHE A 116 1.43 22.99 -1.16
N ARG A 117 2.03 22.48 -2.24
CA ARG A 117 2.22 21.03 -2.45
C ARG A 117 3.63 20.58 -2.11
N PHE A 118 3.74 19.50 -1.36
CA PHE A 118 5.01 18.84 -1.05
C PHE A 118 5.30 17.72 -2.06
N SER A 119 6.44 17.83 -2.74
CA SER A 119 7.00 16.80 -3.62
C SER A 119 8.53 16.75 -3.44
N PRO A 120 9.09 15.77 -2.70
CA PRO A 120 8.42 14.61 -2.07
C PRO A 120 7.53 15.02 -0.86
N LEU A 121 6.78 14.06 -0.33
CA LEU A 121 5.88 14.25 0.81
C LEU A 121 6.62 14.80 2.04
N LYS A 122 5.96 15.67 2.81
CA LYS A 122 6.50 16.19 4.07
C LYS A 122 6.19 15.23 5.21
N MET A 123 7.22 14.80 5.91
CA MET A 123 7.16 13.98 7.11
C MET A 123 7.37 14.84 8.37
N GLU A 124 6.58 14.55 9.40
CA GLU A 124 6.64 15.17 10.72
C GLU A 124 6.35 14.12 11.81
N MET A 125 6.95 14.28 13.00
CA MET A 125 6.71 13.44 14.17
C MET A 125 6.15 14.30 15.31
N PHE A 126 5.17 13.78 16.04
CA PHE A 126 4.62 14.41 17.23
C PHE A 126 4.62 13.42 18.38
N PHE A 127 5.18 13.80 19.52
CA PHE A 127 5.19 12.94 20.70
C PHE A 127 3.81 12.93 21.35
N LYS A 128 3.31 11.74 21.69
CA LYS A 128 1.99 11.60 22.31
C LYS A 128 2.03 12.08 23.75
N ASP A 129 1.52 13.29 23.96
CA ASP A 129 1.44 13.95 25.25
C ASP A 129 0.26 14.93 25.26
N ASP A 130 -0.89 14.41 25.71
CA ASP A 130 -2.14 15.17 25.81
C ASP A 130 -1.98 16.44 26.66
N ALA A 131 -1.11 16.43 27.68
CA ALA A 131 -0.88 17.56 28.57
C ALA A 131 -0.16 18.72 27.86
N ASN A 132 0.68 18.41 26.88
CA ASN A 132 1.48 19.39 26.13
C ASN A 132 1.03 19.55 24.66
N ASN A 133 -0.18 19.10 24.32
CA ASN A 133 -0.77 19.20 22.98
C ASN A 133 0.06 18.53 21.88
N ASP A 134 0.60 17.35 22.18
CA ASP A 134 1.39 16.52 21.26
C ASP A 134 2.52 17.32 20.56
N PRO A 135 3.59 17.69 21.28
CA PRO A 135 4.64 18.55 20.74
C PRO A 135 5.34 17.89 19.55
N GLN A 136 5.69 18.69 18.54
CA GLN A 136 6.50 18.22 17.41
C GLN A 136 7.88 17.80 17.91
N TRP A 137 8.33 16.61 17.51
CA TRP A 137 9.67 16.11 17.81
C TRP A 137 10.54 16.07 16.56
N SER A 138 11.83 16.36 16.75
CA SER A 138 12.88 16.03 15.79
C SER A 138 13.26 14.55 15.89
N GLU A 139 14.03 14.10 14.92
CA GLU A 139 14.55 12.74 14.89
C GLU A 139 15.51 12.46 16.04
N GLU A 140 16.38 13.42 16.33
CA GLU A 140 17.34 13.37 17.43
C GLU A 140 16.64 13.25 18.78
N GLN A 141 15.52 13.96 18.98
CA GLN A 141 14.72 13.84 20.21
C GLN A 141 14.19 12.41 20.38
N LEU A 142 13.65 11.80 19.31
CA LEU A 142 13.19 10.42 19.35
C LEU A 142 14.34 9.45 19.65
N LEU A 143 15.49 9.62 19.00
CA LEU A 143 16.66 8.74 19.20
C LEU A 143 17.21 8.80 20.63
N GLU A 144 17.29 10.00 21.23
CA GLU A 144 17.83 10.18 22.58
C GLU A 144 16.92 9.63 23.68
N THR A 145 15.61 9.45 23.42
CA THR A 145 14.74 8.77 24.40
C THR A 145 15.10 7.30 24.63
N LYS A 146 15.74 6.66 23.65
CA LYS A 146 16.14 5.25 23.71
C LYS A 146 14.99 4.32 24.11
N PHE A 147 13.79 4.54 23.56
CA PHE A 147 12.66 3.66 23.80
C PHE A 147 13.03 2.20 23.54
N CYS A 148 12.67 1.32 24.49
CA CYS A 148 12.78 -0.12 24.34
C CYS A 148 11.39 -0.71 24.56
N LEU A 149 10.83 -1.28 23.49
CA LEU A 149 9.45 -1.77 23.45
C LEU A 149 9.45 -3.22 22.95
N ALA A 150 8.85 -4.13 23.71
CA ALA A 150 8.87 -5.57 23.46
C ALA A 150 10.29 -6.15 23.21
N GLY A 151 11.30 -5.54 23.84
CA GLY A 151 12.72 -5.91 23.68
C GLY A 151 13.41 -5.32 22.46
N LEU A 152 12.74 -4.50 21.64
CA LEU A 152 13.33 -3.76 20.53
C LEU A 152 13.68 -2.33 20.96
N THR A 153 14.96 -1.97 20.90
CA THR A 153 15.41 -0.58 21.04
C THR A 153 15.14 0.20 19.76
N ILE A 154 14.45 1.33 19.87
CA ILE A 154 14.17 2.25 18.77
C ILE A 154 15.41 3.11 18.50
N GLY A 155 16.24 2.66 17.56
CA GLY A 155 17.40 3.42 17.07
C GLY A 155 17.21 3.97 15.66
N GLN A 156 18.29 4.46 15.05
CA GLN A 156 18.27 5.06 13.71
C GLN A 156 17.61 4.16 12.66
N CYS A 157 17.92 2.86 12.68
CA CYS A 157 17.34 1.91 11.73
C CYS A 157 15.81 1.84 11.84
N GLU A 158 15.29 1.76 13.06
CA GLU A 158 13.85 1.69 13.33
C GLU A 158 13.13 3.00 12.94
N VAL A 159 13.75 4.14 13.25
CA VAL A 159 13.24 5.46 12.89
C VAL A 159 13.18 5.64 11.36
N ASP A 160 14.24 5.27 10.65
CA ASP A 160 14.26 5.29 9.18
C ASP A 160 13.15 4.41 8.59
N ILE A 161 12.94 3.22 9.18
CA ILE A 161 11.91 2.27 8.75
C ILE A 161 10.52 2.86 8.94
N MET A 162 10.20 3.44 10.09
CA MET A 162 8.90 4.06 10.35
C MET A 162 8.67 5.27 9.44
N ASN A 163 9.68 6.11 9.22
CA ASN A 163 9.61 7.26 8.34
C ASN A 163 9.27 6.83 6.90
N ARG A 164 10.06 5.92 6.32
CA ARG A 164 9.85 5.45 4.94
C ARG A 164 8.58 4.62 4.78
N SER A 165 8.17 3.89 5.82
CA SER A 165 6.90 3.17 5.85
C SER A 165 5.72 4.15 5.85
N THR A 166 5.79 5.24 6.61
CA THR A 166 4.74 6.26 6.63
C THR A 166 4.52 6.88 5.25
N VAL A 167 5.62 7.24 4.56
CA VAL A 167 5.55 7.74 3.18
C VAL A 167 4.90 6.71 2.25
N ALA A 168 5.30 5.44 2.33
CA ALA A 168 4.73 4.39 1.49
C ALA A 168 3.23 4.17 1.72
N ILE A 169 2.81 4.14 2.99
CA ILE A 169 1.41 4.00 3.37
C ILE A 169 0.61 5.20 2.85
N PHE A 170 1.14 6.42 2.98
CA PHE A 170 0.47 7.61 2.46
C PHE A 170 0.27 7.51 0.95
N GLU A 171 1.31 7.18 0.20
CA GLU A 171 1.23 7.12 -1.27
C GLU A 171 0.30 6.01 -1.76
N ILE A 172 0.23 4.87 -1.06
CA ILE A 172 -0.75 3.80 -1.31
C ILE A 172 -2.18 4.32 -1.14
N LEU A 173 -2.46 4.97 -0.01
CA LEU A 173 -3.80 5.50 0.26
C LEU A 173 -4.15 6.68 -0.65
N GLU A 174 -3.19 7.53 -1.00
CA GLU A 174 -3.34 8.63 -1.97
C GLU A 174 -3.70 8.08 -3.35
N LYS A 175 -2.97 7.07 -3.83
CA LYS A 175 -3.23 6.42 -5.13
C LYS A 175 -4.60 5.73 -5.14
N ALA A 176 -4.98 5.07 -4.06
CA ALA A 176 -6.28 4.42 -3.94
C ALA A 176 -7.42 5.45 -3.95
N TRP A 177 -7.36 6.49 -3.11
CA TRP A 177 -8.41 7.53 -3.05
C TRP A 177 -8.55 8.33 -4.35
N ALA A 178 -7.48 8.45 -5.14
CA ALA A 178 -7.55 9.10 -6.45
C ALA A 178 -8.55 8.41 -7.40
N THR A 179 -8.76 7.09 -7.26
CA THR A 179 -9.78 6.35 -8.06
C THR A 179 -11.21 6.82 -7.77
N GLN A 180 -11.44 7.40 -6.59
CA GLN A 180 -12.72 7.93 -6.16
C GLN A 180 -12.79 9.46 -6.31
N ASN A 181 -11.93 10.05 -7.14
CA ASN A 181 -11.76 11.49 -7.31
C ASN A 181 -11.60 12.22 -5.96
N CYS A 182 -10.84 11.64 -5.04
CA CYS A 182 -10.56 12.21 -3.73
C CYS A 182 -9.08 12.55 -3.60
N THR A 183 -8.78 13.75 -3.10
CA THR A 183 -7.42 14.13 -2.72
C THR A 183 -7.20 13.76 -1.25
N LEU A 184 -6.26 12.85 -1.00
CA LEU A 184 -5.70 12.63 0.33
C LEU A 184 -4.69 13.75 0.62
N VAL A 185 -4.97 14.57 1.62
CA VAL A 185 -4.27 15.85 1.86
C VAL A 185 -3.10 15.64 2.82
N ASP A 186 -3.40 15.05 3.96
CA ASP A 186 -2.46 14.59 4.97
C ASP A 186 -3.07 13.42 5.76
N MET A 187 -2.22 12.67 6.46
CA MET A 187 -2.65 11.60 7.35
C MET A 187 -1.73 11.50 8.56
N LYS A 188 -2.24 10.84 9.61
CA LYS A 188 -1.54 10.49 10.82
C LYS A 188 -1.66 8.98 11.06
N ILE A 189 -0.55 8.31 11.33
CA ILE A 189 -0.51 6.89 11.69
C ILE A 189 0.37 6.66 12.91
N GLU A 190 0.24 5.49 13.53
CA GLU A 190 1.02 5.06 14.69
C GLU A 190 1.57 3.66 14.44
N PHE A 191 2.78 3.39 14.95
CA PHE A 191 3.42 2.08 14.86
C PHE A 191 3.49 1.43 16.24
N GLY A 192 3.57 0.11 16.24
CA GLY A 192 3.84 -0.68 17.44
C GLY A 192 4.88 -1.75 17.16
N VAL A 193 5.52 -2.23 18.21
CA VAL A 193 6.39 -3.40 18.16
C VAL A 193 5.55 -4.62 18.52
N ASN A 194 5.44 -5.57 17.59
CA ASN A 194 4.71 -6.80 17.81
C ASN A 194 5.40 -7.63 18.92
N VAL A 195 4.66 -7.97 19.98
CA VAL A 195 5.24 -8.61 21.17
C VAL A 195 5.76 -10.03 20.93
N LYS A 196 5.36 -10.67 19.82
CA LYS A 196 5.81 -12.03 19.44
C LYS A 196 6.96 -11.99 18.44
N THR A 197 6.87 -11.14 17.43
CA THR A 197 7.85 -11.14 16.33
C THR A 197 8.95 -10.09 16.50
N GLN A 198 8.77 -9.15 17.43
CA GLN A 198 9.62 -7.97 17.61
C GLN A 198 9.76 -7.10 16.36
N GLU A 199 8.84 -7.25 15.40
CA GLU A 199 8.79 -6.43 14.20
C GLU A 199 7.99 -5.14 14.45
N ILE A 200 8.47 -4.04 13.87
CA ILE A 200 7.68 -2.81 13.75
C ILE A 200 6.57 -3.04 12.73
N VAL A 201 5.33 -2.81 13.15
CA VAL A 201 4.15 -2.92 12.29
C VAL A 201 3.29 -1.68 12.39
N LEU A 202 2.62 -1.33 11.30
CA LEU A 202 1.55 -0.33 11.35
C LEU A 202 0.46 -0.84 12.30
N ALA A 203 0.12 -0.05 13.31
CA ALA A 203 -0.82 -0.43 14.35
C ALA A 203 -1.91 0.64 14.50
N ASP A 204 -2.55 0.67 15.68
CA ASP A 204 -3.67 1.56 15.97
C ASP A 204 -4.84 1.43 14.97
N VAL A 205 -5.39 2.55 14.50
CA VAL A 205 -6.46 2.61 13.51
C VAL A 205 -6.14 3.65 12.44
N ILE A 206 -6.60 3.39 11.22
CA ILE A 206 -6.73 4.42 10.20
C ILE A 206 -8.22 4.54 9.90
N ASP A 207 -8.84 5.60 10.41
CA ASP A 207 -10.25 5.91 10.19
C ASP A 207 -10.39 7.35 9.68
N ASN A 208 -11.63 7.85 9.64
CA ASN A 208 -11.92 9.19 9.15
C ASN A 208 -11.49 10.32 10.12
N ASP A 209 -10.88 9.96 11.26
CA ASP A 209 -10.21 10.87 12.19
C ASP A 209 -8.72 11.05 11.83
N SER A 210 -8.15 10.06 11.13
CA SER A 210 -6.72 9.92 10.85
C SER A 210 -6.21 10.72 9.65
N TRP A 211 -7.09 11.20 8.76
CA TRP A 211 -6.70 11.93 7.55
C TRP A 211 -7.50 13.20 7.30
N ARG A 212 -7.08 13.95 6.28
CA ARG A 212 -7.89 14.94 5.58
C ARG A 212 -8.21 14.47 4.16
N LEU A 213 -9.47 14.48 3.79
CA LEU A 213 -9.95 13.93 2.51
C LEU A 213 -10.87 14.94 1.80
N TRP A 214 -10.42 15.42 0.63
CA TRP A 214 -11.10 16.44 -0.14
C TRP A 214 -11.59 15.87 -1.48
N PRO A 215 -12.92 15.65 -1.65
CA PRO A 215 -13.50 15.33 -2.95
C PRO A 215 -13.13 16.37 -3.99
N ALA A 216 -12.72 15.94 -5.18
CA ALA A 216 -12.24 16.77 -6.29
C ALA A 216 -11.11 17.76 -5.92
N GLY A 217 -10.40 17.52 -4.80
CA GLY A 217 -9.39 18.46 -4.29
C GLY A 217 -9.97 19.74 -3.67
N ASP A 218 -11.29 19.81 -3.45
CA ASP A 218 -11.99 20.96 -2.92
C ASP A 218 -12.14 20.87 -1.39
N ARG A 219 -11.44 21.75 -0.67
CA ARG A 219 -11.51 21.82 0.79
C ARG A 219 -12.93 22.08 1.31
N SER A 220 -13.76 22.81 0.58
CA SER A 220 -15.14 23.09 1.01
C SER A 220 -16.00 21.83 1.08
N GLN A 221 -15.59 20.78 0.38
CA GLN A 221 -16.26 19.49 0.34
C GLN A 221 -15.66 18.45 1.30
N GLN A 222 -14.74 18.86 2.19
CA GLN A 222 -14.03 17.97 3.11
C GLN A 222 -14.97 16.97 3.81
N LYS A 223 -14.58 15.69 3.81
CA LYS A 223 -15.39 14.57 4.34
C LYS A 223 -14.86 14.00 5.64
N ASP A 224 -13.73 14.50 6.12
CA ASP A 224 -13.05 14.03 7.30
C ASP A 224 -13.48 14.76 8.59
N LYS A 225 -12.89 14.34 9.71
CA LYS A 225 -13.13 14.93 11.04
C LYS A 225 -12.84 16.43 11.14
N GLN A 226 -12.08 17.02 10.22
CA GLN A 226 -11.87 18.47 10.20
C GLN A 226 -13.20 19.26 10.20
N VAL A 227 -14.26 18.73 9.59
CA VAL A 227 -15.61 19.33 9.65
C VAL A 227 -16.09 19.52 11.08
N TYR A 228 -15.95 18.50 11.92
CA TYR A 228 -16.32 18.55 13.34
C TYR A 228 -15.42 19.49 14.15
N ARG A 229 -14.13 19.57 13.79
CA ARG A 229 -13.17 20.50 14.42
C ARG A 229 -13.51 21.96 14.11
N ASP A 230 -14.00 22.23 12.89
CA ASP A 230 -14.29 23.58 12.40
C ASP A 230 -15.66 24.12 12.89
N LEU A 231 -16.51 23.27 13.48
CA LEU A 231 -17.79 23.71 14.05
C LEU A 231 -17.56 24.74 15.16
N LYS A 232 -18.19 25.91 15.01
CA LYS A 232 -18.25 26.94 16.07
C LYS A 232 -19.05 26.43 17.26
N GLU A 233 -20.23 25.88 16.99
CA GLU A 233 -21.13 25.27 17.96
C GLU A 233 -21.53 23.87 17.48
N VAL A 234 -21.71 22.94 18.43
CA VAL A 234 -22.12 21.56 18.15
C VAL A 234 -23.64 21.48 18.31
N THR A 235 -24.36 21.53 17.20
CA THR A 235 -25.82 21.32 17.17
C THR A 235 -26.16 19.91 16.67
N PRO A 236 -27.36 19.39 16.96
CA PRO A 236 -27.81 18.10 16.41
C PRO A 236 -27.72 18.03 14.87
N GLU A 237 -28.06 19.10 14.17
CA GLU A 237 -28.00 19.19 12.71
C GLU A 237 -26.57 19.14 12.19
N ALA A 238 -25.66 19.85 12.86
CA ALA A 238 -24.24 19.83 12.53
C ALA A 238 -23.63 18.43 12.76
N MET A 239 -24.04 17.74 13.83
CA MET A 239 -23.62 16.36 14.11
C MET A 239 -24.15 15.36 13.07
N GLN A 240 -25.38 15.54 12.58
CA GLN A 240 -25.90 14.73 11.47
C GLN A 240 -25.13 14.95 10.17
N MET A 241 -24.71 16.19 9.89
CA MET A 241 -23.83 16.46 8.75
C MET A 241 -22.48 15.74 8.90
N VAL A 242 -21.86 15.80 10.08
CA VAL A 242 -20.60 15.07 10.35
C VAL A 242 -20.80 13.56 10.16
N LYS A 243 -21.88 12.98 10.71
CA LYS A 243 -22.19 11.57 10.54
C LYS A 243 -22.35 11.17 9.07
N ARG A 244 -23.10 11.94 8.27
CA ARG A 244 -23.23 11.70 6.83
C ARG A 244 -21.90 11.72 6.09
N ASN A 245 -20.98 12.60 6.47
CA ASN A 245 -19.63 12.62 5.89
C ASN A 245 -18.84 11.35 6.23
N PHE A 246 -18.97 10.83 7.46
CA PHE A 246 -18.35 9.58 7.87
C PHE A 246 -18.95 8.37 7.15
N GLU A 247 -20.27 8.32 6.99
CA GLU A 247 -20.97 7.28 6.22
C GLU A 247 -20.52 7.29 4.76
N TRP A 248 -20.44 8.48 4.13
CA TRP A 248 -19.97 8.65 2.76
C TRP A 248 -18.57 8.06 2.53
N VAL A 249 -17.66 8.24 3.49
CA VAL A 249 -16.30 7.68 3.46
C VAL A 249 -16.33 6.17 3.65
N SER A 250 -17.11 5.68 4.62
CA SER A 250 -17.26 4.26 4.93
C SER A 250 -17.83 3.45 3.76
N GLU A 251 -18.72 4.03 2.97
CA GLU A 251 -19.23 3.41 1.74
C GLU A 251 -18.14 3.29 0.67
N ARG A 252 -17.36 4.36 0.45
CA ARG A 252 -16.37 4.43 -0.63
C ARG A 252 -15.07 3.72 -0.34
N VAL A 253 -14.69 3.59 0.94
CA VAL A 253 -13.45 2.90 1.33
C VAL A 253 -13.45 1.43 0.89
N GLN A 254 -14.63 0.80 0.74
CA GLN A 254 -14.76 -0.56 0.22
C GLN A 254 -14.37 -0.65 -1.26
N LEU A 255 -14.71 0.38 -2.05
CA LEU A 255 -14.41 0.46 -3.48
C LEU A 255 -12.89 0.55 -3.75
N LEU A 256 -12.10 0.93 -2.73
CA LEU A 256 -10.63 0.96 -2.83
C LEU A 256 -10.02 -0.44 -2.95
N LEU A 257 -10.77 -1.49 -2.59
CA LEU A 257 -10.37 -2.89 -2.72
C LEU A 257 -10.73 -3.49 -4.09
N GLU A 258 -11.50 -2.77 -4.91
CA GLU A 258 -11.98 -3.25 -6.21
C GLU A 258 -10.99 -2.86 -7.31
N PRO A 259 -10.60 -3.79 -8.21
CA PRO A 259 -9.72 -3.45 -9.34
C PRO A 259 -10.44 -2.52 -10.33
N GLN A 260 -9.74 -1.49 -10.81
CA GLN A 260 -10.30 -0.54 -11.80
C GLN A 260 -10.23 -1.06 -13.24
N ALA A 261 -9.16 -1.80 -13.58
CA ALA A 261 -8.99 -2.41 -14.90
C ALA A 261 -8.13 -3.67 -14.78
N SER A 262 -8.70 -4.85 -15.05
CA SER A 262 -7.97 -6.10 -15.01
C SER A 262 -7.14 -6.29 -16.29
N GLY A 263 -5.82 -6.14 -16.17
CA GLY A 263 -4.88 -6.51 -17.22
C GLY A 263 -4.49 -7.98 -17.17
N ARG A 264 -3.87 -8.47 -18.25
CA ARG A 264 -3.24 -9.80 -18.29
C ARG A 264 -1.87 -9.80 -18.94
N VAL A 265 -1.06 -10.78 -18.55
CA VAL A 265 0.17 -11.14 -19.25
C VAL A 265 -0.06 -12.39 -20.07
N VAL A 266 0.38 -12.38 -21.33
CA VAL A 266 0.42 -13.57 -22.17
C VAL A 266 1.87 -13.88 -22.51
N VAL A 267 2.37 -15.00 -21.98
CA VAL A 267 3.71 -15.49 -22.26
C VAL A 267 3.65 -16.43 -23.45
N LEU A 268 4.33 -16.06 -24.54
CA LEU A 268 4.43 -16.84 -25.75
C LEU A 268 5.81 -17.51 -25.78
N MET A 269 5.86 -18.84 -25.78
CA MET A 269 7.11 -19.59 -25.86
C MET A 269 7.28 -20.28 -27.21
N GLY A 270 8.49 -20.17 -27.79
CA GLY A 270 8.85 -20.79 -29.07
C GLY A 270 8.97 -22.32 -29.02
N SER A 271 9.17 -22.86 -27.82
CA SER A 271 9.42 -24.28 -27.54
C SER A 271 8.95 -24.63 -26.14
N THR A 272 8.42 -25.84 -25.96
CA THR A 272 8.05 -26.38 -24.64
C THR A 272 9.25 -26.62 -23.73
N SER A 273 10.48 -26.68 -24.28
CA SER A 273 11.71 -26.73 -23.50
C SER A 273 11.88 -25.53 -22.57
N ASP A 274 11.26 -24.39 -22.90
CA ASP A 274 11.40 -23.13 -22.16
C ASP A 274 10.31 -22.97 -21.08
N MET A 275 9.49 -24.00 -20.84
CA MET A 275 8.38 -23.98 -19.89
C MET A 275 8.80 -23.56 -18.49
N ALA A 276 9.92 -24.10 -17.98
CA ALA A 276 10.41 -23.76 -16.64
C ALA A 276 10.76 -22.27 -16.49
N HIS A 277 11.22 -21.62 -17.56
CA HIS A 277 11.48 -20.18 -17.57
C HIS A 277 10.16 -19.39 -17.57
N CYS A 278 9.20 -19.80 -18.41
CA CYS A 278 7.88 -19.18 -18.49
C CYS A 278 7.09 -19.29 -17.17
N GLU A 279 7.25 -20.39 -16.46
CA GLU A 279 6.63 -20.61 -15.14
C GLU A 279 7.14 -19.64 -14.07
N LYS A 280 8.41 -19.22 -14.14
CA LYS A 280 8.93 -18.17 -13.25
C LYS A 280 8.22 -16.83 -13.51
N ILE A 281 8.00 -16.48 -14.78
CA ILE A 281 7.27 -15.27 -15.18
C ILE A 281 5.84 -15.34 -14.64
N ARG A 282 5.14 -16.48 -14.87
CA ARG A 282 3.77 -16.69 -14.38
C ARG A 282 3.67 -16.54 -12.86
N LYS A 283 4.56 -17.19 -12.12
CA LYS A 283 4.59 -17.12 -10.64
C LYS A 283 4.82 -15.69 -10.16
N ALA A 284 5.72 -14.95 -10.81
CA ALA A 284 5.99 -13.55 -10.47
C ALA A 284 4.77 -12.65 -10.78
N CYS A 285 4.07 -12.84 -11.90
CA CYS A 285 2.82 -12.12 -12.20
C CYS A 285 1.77 -12.31 -11.10
N THR A 286 1.64 -13.53 -10.54
CA THR A 286 0.70 -13.82 -9.45
C THR A 286 0.99 -12.98 -8.20
N THR A 287 2.25 -12.69 -7.88
CA THR A 287 2.59 -11.85 -6.71
C THR A 287 2.07 -10.42 -6.84
N TYR A 288 1.87 -9.94 -8.07
CA TYR A 288 1.28 -8.63 -8.37
C TYR A 288 -0.24 -8.70 -8.60
N GLY A 289 -0.86 -9.87 -8.48
CA GLY A 289 -2.29 -10.06 -8.74
C GLY A 289 -2.67 -10.03 -10.22
N ILE A 290 -1.72 -10.24 -11.13
CA ILE A 290 -1.93 -10.16 -12.58
C ILE A 290 -2.18 -11.57 -13.13
N SER A 291 -3.27 -11.73 -13.90
CA SER A 291 -3.54 -12.98 -14.62
C SER A 291 -2.46 -13.24 -15.67
N CYS A 292 -1.92 -14.45 -15.71
CA CYS A 292 -0.84 -14.80 -16.62
C CYS A 292 -1.11 -16.13 -17.33
N ILE A 293 -1.14 -16.07 -18.66
CA ILE A 293 -1.49 -17.19 -19.55
C ILE A 293 -0.24 -17.60 -20.32
N LEU A 294 0.02 -18.91 -20.39
CA LEU A 294 1.14 -19.48 -21.15
C LEU A 294 0.62 -20.07 -22.47
N ARG A 295 1.28 -19.77 -23.59
CA ARG A 295 0.99 -20.35 -24.90
C ARG A 295 2.27 -20.77 -25.60
N VAL A 296 2.16 -21.77 -26.48
CA VAL A 296 3.26 -22.25 -27.32
C VAL A 296 2.98 -21.84 -28.76
N THR A 297 3.91 -21.08 -29.36
CA THR A 297 3.83 -20.70 -30.77
C THR A 297 5.21 -20.27 -31.28
N SER A 298 5.49 -20.47 -32.56
CA SER A 298 6.81 -20.22 -33.13
C SER A 298 6.72 -19.37 -34.39
N ALA A 299 7.29 -18.17 -34.36
CA ALA A 299 7.36 -17.28 -35.52
C ALA A 299 8.14 -17.88 -36.71
N HIS A 300 9.01 -18.86 -36.47
CA HIS A 300 9.77 -19.53 -37.54
C HIS A 300 9.06 -20.75 -38.12
N LYS A 301 8.30 -21.49 -37.29
CA LYS A 301 7.69 -22.78 -37.68
C LYS A 301 6.17 -22.70 -37.91
N GLY A 302 5.53 -21.63 -37.46
CA GLY A 302 4.09 -21.38 -37.56
C GLY A 302 3.77 -19.89 -37.34
N PRO A 303 4.26 -18.99 -38.20
CA PRO A 303 4.01 -17.55 -38.07
C PRO A 303 2.52 -17.19 -38.19
N ASP A 304 1.77 -17.90 -39.03
CA ASP A 304 0.32 -17.77 -39.20
C ASP A 304 -0.43 -18.05 -37.88
N GLU A 305 -0.08 -19.15 -37.19
CA GLU A 305 -0.65 -19.49 -35.89
C GLU A 305 -0.25 -18.46 -34.81
N THR A 306 0.98 -17.93 -34.86
CA THR A 306 1.42 -16.83 -33.97
C THR A 306 0.52 -15.62 -34.11
N LEU A 307 0.23 -15.20 -35.34
CA LEU A 307 -0.65 -14.05 -35.63
C LEU A 307 -2.11 -14.34 -35.25
N ARG A 308 -2.58 -15.58 -35.44
CA ARG A 308 -3.92 -16.00 -35.02
C ARG A 308 -4.08 -15.94 -33.50
N ILE A 309 -3.14 -16.49 -32.73
CA ILE A 309 -3.15 -16.45 -31.27
C ILE A 309 -3.09 -15.02 -30.75
N LYS A 310 -2.23 -14.17 -31.34
CA LYS A 310 -2.18 -12.73 -31.03
C LYS A 310 -3.56 -12.09 -31.20
N ALA A 311 -4.25 -12.36 -32.31
CA ALA A 311 -5.57 -11.80 -32.59
C ALA A 311 -6.64 -12.24 -31.58
N GLU A 312 -6.58 -13.47 -31.04
CA GLU A 312 -7.46 -13.90 -29.93
C GLU A 312 -7.39 -12.94 -28.75
N TYR A 313 -6.17 -12.51 -28.39
CA TYR A 313 -5.93 -11.68 -27.21
C TYR A 313 -6.10 -10.17 -27.46
N GLU A 314 -6.05 -9.73 -28.72
CA GLU A 314 -6.43 -8.36 -29.09
C GLU A 314 -7.94 -8.19 -29.22
N GLY A 315 -8.66 -9.25 -29.57
CA GLY A 315 -10.08 -9.19 -29.93
C GLY A 315 -11.08 -9.17 -28.77
N ASP A 316 -10.65 -9.48 -27.54
CA ASP A 316 -11.57 -9.61 -26.39
C ASP A 316 -11.65 -8.36 -25.49
N GLY A 317 -10.90 -7.30 -25.82
CA GLY A 317 -10.92 -6.03 -25.09
C GLY A 317 -10.12 -6.00 -23.78
N THR A 318 -9.46 -7.09 -23.39
CA THR A 318 -8.65 -7.13 -22.16
C THR A 318 -7.27 -6.50 -22.40
N PRO A 319 -6.86 -5.45 -21.65
CA PRO A 319 -5.52 -4.90 -21.74
C PRO A 319 -4.45 -5.97 -21.53
N THR A 320 -3.56 -6.16 -22.51
CA THR A 320 -2.63 -7.29 -22.55
C THR A 320 -1.20 -6.81 -22.74
N VAL A 321 -0.27 -7.39 -21.97
CA VAL A 321 1.18 -7.29 -22.22
C VAL A 321 1.66 -8.67 -22.69
N PHE A 322 2.34 -8.71 -23.83
CA PHE A 322 2.93 -9.94 -24.33
C PHE A 322 4.37 -10.08 -23.85
N VAL A 323 4.73 -11.30 -23.42
CA VAL A 323 6.11 -11.65 -23.11
C VAL A 323 6.56 -12.76 -24.06
N ALA A 324 7.53 -12.47 -24.92
CA ALA A 324 8.09 -13.43 -25.86
C ALA A 324 9.31 -14.13 -25.24
N VAL A 325 9.22 -15.47 -25.12
CA VAL A 325 10.28 -16.34 -24.63
C VAL A 325 10.76 -17.22 -25.78
N ALA A 326 11.90 -16.87 -26.36
CA ALA A 326 12.53 -17.64 -27.43
C ALA A 326 14.04 -17.64 -27.24
N GLY A 327 14.63 -18.83 -27.14
CA GLY A 327 16.09 -19.00 -27.17
C GLY A 327 16.67 -18.85 -28.58
N ARG A 328 17.99 -18.81 -28.69
CA ARG A 328 18.73 -18.65 -29.96
C ARG A 328 18.37 -17.31 -30.63
N SER A 329 18.14 -17.33 -31.95
CA SER A 329 17.66 -16.18 -32.69
C SER A 329 16.18 -15.93 -32.38
N ASN A 330 15.87 -14.95 -31.55
CA ASN A 330 14.51 -14.58 -31.18
C ASN A 330 13.80 -13.83 -32.32
N GLY A 331 13.08 -14.57 -33.17
CA GLY A 331 12.13 -13.99 -34.14
C GLY A 331 10.72 -13.77 -33.58
N LEU A 332 10.38 -14.39 -32.44
CA LEU A 332 9.03 -14.35 -31.87
C LEU A 332 8.67 -12.95 -31.37
N GLY A 333 9.54 -12.33 -30.59
CA GLY A 333 9.34 -10.96 -30.11
C GLY A 333 9.21 -9.92 -31.22
N PRO A 334 10.12 -9.88 -32.19
CA PRO A 334 10.05 -8.97 -33.33
C PRO A 334 8.77 -9.12 -34.15
N VAL A 335 8.39 -10.36 -34.50
CA VAL A 335 7.16 -10.63 -35.25
C VAL A 335 5.93 -10.16 -34.46
N MET A 336 5.87 -10.43 -33.16
CA MET A 336 4.79 -9.91 -32.31
C MET A 336 4.79 -8.37 -32.30
N SER A 337 5.94 -7.74 -32.03
CA SER A 337 6.05 -6.29 -31.91
C SER A 337 5.73 -5.52 -33.19
N GLY A 338 5.96 -6.12 -34.36
CA GLY A 338 5.59 -5.50 -35.64
C GLY A 338 4.11 -5.63 -35.99
N ASN A 339 3.36 -6.48 -35.29
CA ASN A 339 1.98 -6.86 -35.65
C ASN A 339 0.96 -6.61 -34.52
N THR A 340 1.34 -5.99 -33.42
CA THR A 340 0.44 -5.59 -32.32
C THR A 340 0.72 -4.17 -31.86
N ALA A 341 -0.33 -3.46 -31.45
CA ALA A 341 -0.20 -2.18 -30.77
C ALA A 341 0.07 -2.33 -29.26
N TYR A 342 -0.07 -3.55 -28.72
CA TYR A 342 0.19 -3.83 -27.31
C TYR A 342 1.70 -3.94 -27.00
N PRO A 343 2.11 -3.70 -25.74
CA PRO A 343 3.51 -3.85 -25.36
C PRO A 343 4.00 -5.28 -25.53
N VAL A 344 5.19 -5.44 -26.12
CA VAL A 344 5.90 -6.72 -26.25
C VAL A 344 7.24 -6.65 -25.53
N ILE A 345 7.47 -7.60 -24.62
CA ILE A 345 8.69 -7.75 -23.84
C ILE A 345 9.39 -9.03 -24.28
N ASN A 346 10.63 -8.93 -24.73
CA ASN A 346 11.52 -10.07 -24.88
C ASN A 346 12.05 -10.50 -23.52
N CYS A 347 11.88 -11.76 -23.18
CA CYS A 347 12.52 -12.41 -22.03
C CYS A 347 13.18 -13.71 -22.49
N PRO A 348 14.34 -13.62 -23.18
CA PRO A 348 15.00 -14.80 -23.74
C PRO A 348 15.59 -15.68 -22.61
N PRO A 349 15.47 -17.02 -22.70
CA PRO A 349 16.01 -17.94 -21.70
C PRO A 349 17.52 -18.15 -21.89
N LEU A 350 18.31 -17.09 -21.68
CA LEU A 350 19.76 -17.10 -21.94
C LEU A 350 20.51 -18.01 -20.96
N THR A 351 21.53 -18.70 -21.47
CA THR A 351 22.52 -19.46 -20.69
C THR A 351 23.92 -18.89 -20.91
N PRO A 352 24.91 -19.18 -20.04
CA PRO A 352 26.28 -18.72 -20.21
C PRO A 352 26.94 -19.17 -21.52
N ASP A 353 26.52 -20.31 -22.08
CA ASP A 353 27.15 -20.93 -23.25
C ASP A 353 27.03 -20.05 -24.51
N TRP A 354 25.83 -19.52 -24.77
CA TRP A 354 25.51 -18.79 -26.01
C TRP A 354 24.75 -17.47 -25.79
N GLY A 355 24.44 -17.13 -24.53
CA GLY A 355 23.58 -16.01 -24.20
C GLY A 355 24.13 -14.66 -24.67
N ALA A 356 25.46 -14.51 -24.71
CA ALA A 356 26.12 -13.30 -25.19
C ALA A 356 25.91 -13.04 -26.69
N GLN A 357 25.72 -14.10 -27.48
CA GLN A 357 25.41 -14.00 -28.91
C GLN A 357 23.90 -13.88 -29.12
N ASP A 358 23.11 -14.70 -28.43
CA ASP A 358 21.66 -14.80 -28.60
C ASP A 358 20.93 -13.49 -28.25
N VAL A 359 21.39 -12.78 -27.21
CA VAL A 359 20.72 -11.55 -26.72
C VAL A 359 20.59 -10.47 -27.79
N TRP A 360 21.53 -10.39 -28.74
CA TRP A 360 21.50 -9.39 -29.81
C TRP A 360 20.29 -9.51 -30.71
N SER A 361 19.75 -10.72 -30.86
CA SER A 361 18.50 -10.96 -31.59
C SER A 361 17.28 -10.33 -30.94
N SER A 362 17.34 -9.99 -29.64
CA SER A 362 16.28 -9.28 -28.91
C SER A 362 16.53 -7.76 -28.80
N LEU A 363 17.77 -7.30 -29.01
CA LEU A 363 18.17 -5.90 -28.82
C LEU A 363 18.19 -5.09 -30.13
N ARG A 364 18.71 -5.66 -31.22
CA ARG A 364 18.90 -4.92 -32.49
C ARG A 364 17.77 -5.23 -33.46
N MET A 365 16.84 -4.28 -33.58
CA MET A 365 15.65 -4.41 -34.41
C MET A 365 15.68 -3.53 -35.65
N PRO A 366 14.95 -3.88 -36.72
CA PRO A 366 14.58 -2.94 -37.77
C PRO A 366 13.80 -1.74 -37.21
N SER A 367 13.77 -0.63 -37.95
CA SER A 367 12.99 0.55 -37.58
C SER A 367 11.48 0.25 -37.52
N GLY A 368 10.78 0.91 -36.59
CA GLY A 368 9.32 0.76 -36.43
C GLY A 368 8.89 -0.30 -35.41
N LEU A 369 9.83 -0.98 -34.74
CA LEU A 369 9.55 -1.94 -33.68
C LEU A 369 9.87 -1.34 -32.30
N GLY A 370 8.90 -1.43 -31.37
CA GLY A 370 9.00 -0.93 -29.99
C GLY A 370 9.31 -2.00 -28.95
N CYS A 371 9.76 -3.19 -29.36
CA CYS A 371 9.97 -4.32 -28.46
C CYS A 371 11.06 -4.02 -27.42
N SER A 372 10.74 -4.21 -26.14
CA SER A 372 11.67 -4.06 -25.02
C SER A 372 12.34 -5.39 -24.69
N THR A 373 13.48 -5.39 -23.98
CA THR A 373 14.17 -6.63 -23.57
C THR A 373 14.48 -6.61 -22.08
N ILE A 374 14.08 -7.67 -21.38
CA ILE A 374 14.30 -7.88 -19.95
C ILE A 374 14.78 -9.30 -19.72
N LEU A 375 15.98 -9.45 -19.14
CA LEU A 375 16.65 -10.75 -19.05
C LEU A 375 16.14 -11.62 -17.89
N SER A 376 15.74 -11.02 -16.77
CA SER A 376 15.21 -11.77 -15.63
C SER A 376 13.72 -12.06 -15.83
N PRO A 377 13.27 -13.31 -15.62
CA PRO A 377 11.85 -13.65 -15.73
C PRO A 377 11.00 -12.95 -14.66
N GLU A 378 11.51 -12.80 -13.44
CA GLU A 378 10.84 -12.05 -12.38
C GLU A 378 10.76 -10.56 -12.73
N ALA A 379 11.83 -9.99 -13.29
CA ALA A 379 11.84 -8.59 -13.72
C ALA A 379 10.91 -8.35 -14.92
N ALA A 380 10.73 -9.32 -15.82
CA ALA A 380 9.77 -9.20 -16.93
C ALA A 380 8.33 -9.11 -16.41
N ALA A 381 7.98 -9.93 -15.43
CA ALA A 381 6.70 -9.83 -14.74
C ALA A 381 6.56 -8.51 -13.96
N GLN A 382 7.63 -8.04 -13.29
CA GLN A 382 7.64 -6.76 -12.59
C GLN A 382 7.47 -5.57 -13.54
N PHE A 383 8.07 -5.60 -14.74
CA PHE A 383 7.90 -4.54 -15.73
C PHE A 383 6.50 -4.55 -16.33
N ALA A 384 5.93 -5.73 -16.61
CA ALA A 384 4.52 -5.83 -16.96
C ALA A 384 3.62 -5.26 -15.85
N ALA A 385 3.93 -5.54 -14.58
CA ALA A 385 3.24 -4.93 -13.44
C ALA A 385 3.40 -3.41 -13.39
N GLN A 386 4.58 -2.86 -13.71
CA GLN A 386 4.79 -1.42 -13.78
C GLN A 386 3.95 -0.76 -14.88
N ILE A 387 3.78 -1.42 -16.03
CA ILE A 387 2.87 -0.98 -17.10
C ILE A 387 1.43 -0.93 -16.57
N PHE A 388 0.94 -2.02 -15.98
CA PHE A 388 -0.43 -2.07 -15.44
C PHE A 388 -0.65 -1.13 -14.25
N GLY A 389 0.38 -0.89 -13.43
CA GLY A 389 0.33 0.04 -12.30
C GLY A 389 0.09 1.51 -12.69
N LEU A 390 0.17 1.84 -13.97
CA LEU A 390 -0.27 3.14 -14.47
C LEU A 390 -1.78 3.33 -14.38
N THR A 391 -2.56 2.24 -14.56
CA THR A 391 -4.03 2.27 -14.64
C THR A 391 -4.72 1.46 -13.54
N ASP A 392 -4.03 0.50 -12.92
CA ASP A 392 -4.53 -0.32 -11.81
C ASP A 392 -3.81 0.07 -10.51
N HIS A 393 -4.54 0.67 -9.58
CA HIS A 393 -3.98 1.11 -8.31
C HIS A 393 -3.56 -0.07 -7.42
N LEU A 394 -4.21 -1.23 -7.49
CA LEU A 394 -3.86 -2.39 -6.65
C LEU A 394 -2.50 -2.97 -7.06
N VAL A 395 -2.24 -3.07 -8.36
CA VAL A 395 -0.93 -3.47 -8.89
C VAL A 395 0.14 -2.44 -8.48
N TRP A 396 -0.18 -1.14 -8.61
CA TRP A 396 0.72 -0.07 -8.18
C TRP A 396 1.05 -0.16 -6.68
N CYS A 397 0.06 -0.43 -5.83
CA CYS A 397 0.26 -0.52 -4.39
C CYS A 397 1.18 -1.69 -4.02
N LYS A 398 1.05 -2.85 -4.68
CA LYS A 398 1.96 -3.99 -4.51
C LYS A 398 3.39 -3.66 -4.92
N LEU A 399 3.58 -2.95 -6.04
CA LEU A 399 4.91 -2.46 -6.45
C LEU A 399 5.49 -1.51 -5.40
N ARG A 400 4.68 -0.57 -4.89
CA ARG A 400 5.14 0.43 -3.93
C ARG A 400 5.54 -0.17 -2.58
N ALA A 401 4.77 -1.14 -2.10
CA ALA A 401 5.08 -1.89 -0.89
C ALA A 401 6.30 -2.82 -1.09
N SER A 402 6.43 -3.46 -2.25
CA SER A 402 7.62 -4.25 -2.58
C SER A 402 8.91 -3.41 -2.52
N MET A 403 8.90 -2.19 -3.07
CA MET A 403 10.03 -1.26 -2.96
C MET A 403 10.39 -0.92 -1.51
N LEU A 404 9.39 -0.72 -0.65
CA LEU A 404 9.60 -0.52 0.78
C LEU A 404 10.24 -1.75 1.42
N ASN A 405 9.64 -2.92 1.23
CA ASN A 405 10.06 -4.16 1.87
C ASN A 405 11.48 -4.58 1.48
N THR A 406 11.87 -4.39 0.21
CA THR A 406 13.25 -4.62 -0.23
C THR A 406 14.22 -3.69 0.50
N TRP A 407 13.88 -2.39 0.60
CA TRP A 407 14.73 -1.44 1.32
C TRP A 407 14.80 -1.74 2.83
N VAL A 408 13.68 -2.12 3.47
CA VAL A 408 13.67 -2.54 4.89
C VAL A 408 14.56 -3.77 5.08
N SER A 409 14.49 -4.74 4.16
CA SER A 409 15.32 -5.95 4.22
C SER A 409 16.81 -5.62 4.17
N LEU A 410 17.22 -4.65 3.33
CA LEU A 410 18.60 -4.16 3.29
C LEU A 410 19.02 -3.50 4.61
N LYS A 411 18.16 -2.66 5.20
CA LYS A 411 18.43 -2.00 6.49
C LYS A 411 18.59 -2.99 7.63
N LEU A 412 17.74 -4.01 7.69
CA LEU A 412 17.82 -5.05 8.71
C LEU A 412 19.05 -5.95 8.52
N ALA A 413 19.40 -6.27 7.28
CA ALA A 413 20.61 -7.04 6.98
C ALA A 413 21.89 -6.28 7.39
N ASP A 414 21.98 -5.00 7.06
CA ASP A 414 23.10 -4.13 7.47
C ASP A 414 23.19 -4.00 9.00
N LYS A 415 22.07 -3.72 9.69
CA LYS A 415 22.03 -3.68 11.15
C LYS A 415 22.51 -4.98 11.79
N LYS A 416 22.14 -6.13 11.22
CA LYS A 416 22.60 -7.45 11.70
C LYS A 416 24.11 -7.62 11.53
N LEU A 417 24.69 -7.16 10.42
CA LEU A 417 26.13 -7.24 10.17
C LEU A 417 26.93 -6.30 11.08
N GLN A 418 26.42 -5.09 11.34
CA GLN A 418 27.04 -4.14 12.27
C GLN A 418 27.13 -4.71 13.69
N ALA A 419 26.10 -5.43 14.16
CA ALA A 419 26.12 -6.10 15.46
C ALA A 419 27.15 -7.24 15.56
N CYS A 420 27.64 -7.78 14.44
CA CYS A 420 28.71 -8.78 14.41
C CYS A 420 30.12 -8.17 14.31
N THR A 421 30.22 -6.88 14.05
CA THR A 421 31.51 -6.19 13.91
C THR A 421 31.93 -5.72 15.29
N ILE A 422 32.93 -6.39 15.87
CA ILE A 422 33.54 -6.07 17.17
C ILE A 422 34.45 -4.84 17.03
#